data_AF-A0A926DJ95-F1
#
_entry.id   AF-A0A926DJ95-F1
#
_cell.length_a   1.000
_cell.length_b   1.000
_cell.length_c   1.000
_cell.angle_alpha   90.00
_cell.angle_beta   90.00
_cell.angle_gamma   90.00
#
_symmetry.space_group_name_H-M   'P 1'
#
loop_
_entity.id
_entity.type
_entity.pdbx_description
1 polymer ?
#
loop_
_entity_poly.entity_id
_entity_poly.type
_entity_poly.pdbx_seq_one_letter_code
_entity_poly.pdbx_strand_id
1 'polypeptide(L)'
;MQSWMDTVFEKLRGYDEKKATRFMQIAGFLFGLIAWIAFIILNRVQGGFLGILALLVFALAFLARGRLHRETGWNMRPFNVGMAIGVGVGLVLWTAYGAITGDLFKTVA
;
A
#
# COMPACT_ATOMS: atom_id res chain seq x y z
N MET A 1 16.42 -24.29 -8.59
CA MET A 1 15.73 -23.63 -7.46
C MET A 1 14.46 -22.99 -8.00
N GLN A 2 13.29 -23.58 -7.74
CA GLN A 2 12.01 -22.96 -8.07
C GLN A 2 11.89 -21.73 -7.16
N SER A 3 11.71 -20.53 -7.72
CA SER A 3 11.68 -19.33 -6.89
C SER A 3 10.45 -19.41 -5.99
N TRP A 4 10.59 -18.97 -4.74
CA TRP A 4 9.46 -18.90 -3.81
C TRP A 4 8.25 -18.14 -4.42
N MET A 5 8.52 -17.18 -5.31
CA MET A 5 7.53 -16.45 -6.08
C MET A 5 6.69 -17.36 -6.98
N ASP A 6 7.32 -18.32 -7.67
CA ASP A 6 6.64 -19.27 -8.57
C ASP A 6 5.68 -20.18 -7.78
N THR A 7 6.08 -20.66 -6.60
CA THR A 7 5.22 -21.45 -5.71
C THR A 7 4.01 -20.66 -5.21
N VAL A 8 4.18 -19.36 -4.96
CA VAL A 8 3.08 -18.47 -4.55
C VAL A 8 2.10 -18.26 -5.71
N PHE A 9 2.59 -18.02 -6.93
CA PHE A 9 1.73 -17.83 -8.10
C PHE A 9 0.96 -19.10 -8.48
N GLU A 10 1.58 -20.27 -8.36
CA GLU A 10 0.93 -21.56 -8.64
C GLU A 10 -0.21 -21.83 -7.64
N LYS A 11 -0.02 -21.50 -6.36
CA LYS A 11 -1.09 -21.56 -5.35
C LYS A 11 -2.19 -20.53 -5.58
N LEU A 12 -1.84 -19.35 -6.10
CA LEU A 12 -2.81 -18.31 -6.41
C LEU A 12 -3.68 -18.69 -7.62
N ARG A 13 -3.16 -19.38 -8.64
CA ARG A 13 -3.98 -19.84 -9.79
C ARG A 13 -5.16 -20.75 -9.41
N GLY A 14 -5.05 -21.48 -8.30
CA GLY A 14 -6.13 -22.34 -7.77
C GLY A 14 -7.15 -21.62 -6.89
N TYR A 15 -7.04 -20.31 -6.67
CA TYR A 15 -7.99 -19.56 -5.85
C TYR A 15 -9.29 -19.28 -6.59
N ASP A 16 -10.41 -19.66 -5.95
CA ASP A 16 -11.75 -19.23 -6.33
C ASP A 16 -11.86 -17.69 -6.33
N GLU A 17 -12.69 -17.12 -7.20
CA GLU A 17 -12.76 -15.68 -7.50
C GLU A 17 -13.03 -14.84 -6.23
N LYS A 18 -13.84 -15.38 -5.31
CA LYS A 18 -14.11 -14.79 -3.99
C LYS A 18 -12.87 -14.76 -3.08
N LYS A 19 -12.04 -15.81 -3.10
CA LYS A 19 -10.81 -15.88 -2.28
C LYS A 19 -9.74 -14.96 -2.87
N ALA A 20 -9.61 -14.92 -4.19
CA ALA A 20 -8.70 -14.02 -4.90
C ALA A 20 -9.04 -12.55 -4.60
N THR A 21 -10.33 -12.21 -4.60
CA THR A 21 -10.83 -10.86 -4.26
C THR A 21 -10.48 -10.45 -2.83
N ARG A 22 -10.70 -11.32 -1.83
CA ARG A 22 -10.34 -11.04 -0.44
C ARG A 22 -8.83 -10.88 -0.26
N PHE A 23 -8.05 -11.77 -0.88
CA PHE A 23 -6.59 -11.67 -0.86
C PHE A 23 -6.12 -10.33 -1.43
N MET A 24 -6.68 -9.90 -2.57
CA MET A 24 -6.37 -8.62 -3.19
C MET A 24 -6.74 -7.42 -2.31
N GLN A 25 -7.89 -7.45 -1.63
CA GLN A 25 -8.29 -6.40 -0.70
C GLN A 25 -7.34 -6.32 0.51
N ILE A 26 -7.00 -7.47 1.11
CA ILE A 26 -6.09 -7.55 2.25
C ILE A 26 -4.69 -7.07 1.85
N ALA A 27 -4.18 -7.53 0.71
CA ALA A 27 -2.90 -7.11 0.19
C ALA A 27 -2.87 -5.60 -0.09
N GLY A 28 -3.90 -5.07 -0.77
CA GLY A 28 -4.02 -3.64 -1.03
C GLY A 28 -4.08 -2.81 0.26
N PHE A 29 -4.84 -3.27 1.26
CA PHE A 29 -4.92 -2.61 2.56
C PHE A 29 -3.58 -2.60 3.31
N LEU A 30 -2.87 -3.74 3.35
CA LEU A 30 -1.54 -3.84 3.95
C LEU A 30 -0.53 -2.92 3.25
N PHE A 31 -0.53 -2.87 1.92
CA PHE A 31 0.33 -1.96 1.18
C PHE A 31 0.01 -0.49 1.48
N GLY A 32 -1.27 -0.13 1.56
CA GLY A 32 -1.70 1.21 1.97
C GLY A 32 -1.28 1.56 3.40
N LEU A 33 -1.37 0.59 4.33
CA LEU A 33 -0.94 0.76 5.72
C LEU A 33 0.58 0.93 5.83
N ILE A 34 1.37 0.17 5.07
CA ILE A 34 2.83 0.31 5.04
C ILE A 34 3.22 1.69 4.49
N ALA A 35 2.57 2.15 3.41
CA ALA A 35 2.79 3.48 2.86
C ALA A 35 2.44 4.58 3.88
N TRP A 36 1.42 4.37 4.72
CA TRP A 36 1.06 5.30 5.80
C TRP A 36 2.00 5.25 7.01
N ILE A 37 2.42 4.07 7.46
CA ILE A 37 3.39 3.93 8.57
C ILE A 37 4.70 4.60 8.18
N ALA A 38 5.12 4.46 6.92
CA ALA A 38 6.18 5.29 6.37
C ALA A 38 5.81 6.76 6.63
N PHE A 39 4.67 7.27 6.14
CA PHE A 39 4.23 8.66 6.31
C PHE A 39 4.23 9.21 7.75
N ILE A 40 3.97 8.40 8.78
CA ILE A 40 4.05 8.84 10.18
C ILE A 40 5.48 8.90 10.69
N ILE A 41 6.29 7.87 10.44
CA ILE A 41 7.71 7.88 10.80
C ILE A 41 8.41 9.06 10.09
N LEU A 42 7.97 9.37 8.87
CA LEU A 42 8.40 10.48 8.02
C LEU A 42 8.21 11.86 8.67
N ASN A 43 7.18 12.07 9.50
CA ASN A 43 6.90 13.39 10.09
C ASN A 43 7.86 13.75 11.24
N ARG A 44 8.66 12.79 11.74
CA ARG A 44 9.69 13.04 12.77
C ARG A 44 11.08 13.27 12.23
N VAL A 45 11.34 12.99 10.95
CA VAL A 45 12.67 13.07 10.35
C VAL A 45 12.60 14.06 9.19
N GLN A 46 12.94 15.32 9.47
CA GLN A 46 13.05 16.38 8.46
C GLN A 46 13.93 15.90 7.28
N GLY A 47 13.33 15.53 6.16
CA GLY A 47 14.11 15.15 4.97
C GLY A 47 13.27 14.53 3.85
N GLY A 48 13.15 15.25 2.73
CA GLY A 48 12.50 14.77 1.50
C GLY A 48 13.00 13.41 0.96
N PHE A 49 14.15 12.93 1.43
CA PHE A 49 14.69 11.57 1.16
C PHE A 49 13.68 10.45 1.44
N LEU A 50 12.80 10.70 2.38
CA LEU A 50 12.00 9.69 3.02
C LEU A 50 10.58 9.69 2.38
N GLY A 51 10.12 10.83 1.86
CA GLY A 51 8.99 10.91 0.92
C GLY A 51 9.27 10.22 -0.43
N ILE A 52 10.54 10.22 -0.87
CA ILE A 52 11.00 9.41 -2.01
C ILE A 52 10.84 7.92 -1.69
N LEU A 53 11.08 7.48 -0.45
CA LEU A 53 10.89 6.09 -0.02
C LEU A 53 9.42 5.66 -0.08
N ALA A 54 8.49 6.53 0.32
CA ALA A 54 7.05 6.27 0.22
C ALA A 54 6.59 6.16 -1.24
N LEU A 55 7.09 7.04 -2.12
CA LEU A 55 6.87 6.95 -3.57
C LEU A 55 7.45 5.65 -4.15
N LEU A 56 8.61 5.20 -3.65
CA LEU A 56 9.24 3.95 -4.03
C LEU A 56 8.38 2.73 -3.64
N VAL A 57 7.86 2.70 -2.41
CA VAL A 57 6.94 1.64 -1.94
C VAL A 57 5.66 1.62 -2.78
N PHE A 58 5.11 2.80 -3.09
CA PHE A 58 3.93 2.92 -3.94
C PHE A 58 4.20 2.44 -5.37
N ALA A 59 5.34 2.81 -5.95
CA ALA A 59 5.76 2.36 -7.27
C ALA A 59 5.98 0.84 -7.31
N LEU A 60 6.62 0.27 -6.29
CA LEU A 60 6.81 -1.18 -6.15
C LEU A 60 5.47 -1.93 -6.03
N ALA A 61 4.52 -1.41 -5.25
CA ALA A 61 3.17 -1.97 -5.15
C ALA A 61 2.45 -1.95 -6.52
N PHE A 62 2.63 -0.88 -7.29
CA PHE A 62 2.05 -0.75 -8.63
C PHE A 62 2.69 -1.69 -9.66
N LEU A 63 4.01 -1.86 -9.60
CA LEU A 63 4.74 -2.83 -10.43
C LEU A 63 4.35 -4.27 -10.08
N ALA A 64 4.25 -4.59 -8.78
CA ALA A 64 3.78 -5.88 -8.29
C ALA A 64 2.37 -6.18 -8.78
N ARG A 65 1.44 -5.20 -8.68
CA ARG A 65 0.08 -5.29 -9.24
C ARG A 65 0.11 -5.59 -10.74
N GLY A 66 0.91 -4.87 -11.51
CA GLY A 66 0.99 -5.04 -12.96
C GLY A 66 1.54 -6.42 -13.36
N ARG A 67 2.45 -6.98 -12.57
CA ARG A 67 2.92 -8.36 -12.76
C ARG A 67 1.85 -9.38 -12.38
N LEU A 68 1.21 -9.21 -11.23
CA LEU A 68 0.11 -10.05 -10.77
C LEU A 68 -1.02 -10.13 -11.81
N HIS A 69 -1.40 -8.98 -12.39
CA HIS A 69 -2.49 -8.92 -13.36
C HIS A 69 -2.17 -9.69 -14.64
N ARG A 70 -0.93 -9.57 -15.13
CA ARG A 70 -0.48 -10.30 -16.33
C ARG A 70 -0.42 -11.80 -16.11
N GLU A 71 -0.03 -12.26 -14.92
CA GLU A 71 0.17 -13.68 -14.65
C GLU A 71 -1.11 -14.42 -14.21
N THR A 72 -2.03 -13.74 -13.51
CA THR A 72 -3.27 -14.34 -13.01
C THR A 72 -4.52 -13.95 -13.81
N GLY A 73 -4.47 -12.87 -14.60
CA GLY A 73 -5.64 -12.33 -15.31
C GLY A 73 -6.71 -11.72 -14.39
N TRP A 74 -6.42 -11.57 -13.09
CA TRP A 74 -7.41 -11.18 -12.11
C TRP A 74 -7.87 -9.74 -12.26
N ASN A 75 -9.14 -9.49 -11.94
CA ASN A 75 -9.69 -8.16 -11.81
C ASN A 75 -9.04 -7.44 -10.61
N MET A 76 -8.18 -6.46 -10.88
CA MET A 76 -7.42 -5.72 -9.87
C MET A 76 -8.20 -4.60 -9.18
N ARG A 77 -9.48 -4.40 -9.52
CA ARG A 77 -10.34 -3.40 -8.86
C ARG A 77 -10.36 -3.55 -7.33
N PRO A 78 -10.46 -4.74 -6.73
CA PRO A 78 -10.45 -4.90 -5.27
C PRO A 78 -9.11 -4.53 -4.62
N PHE A 79 -8.00 -4.76 -5.32
CA PHE A 79 -6.67 -4.34 -4.87
C PHE A 79 -6.55 -2.81 -4.83
N ASN A 80 -6.98 -2.13 -5.90
CA ASN A 80 -6.98 -0.66 -5.96
C ASN A 80 -7.88 -0.05 -4.86
N VAL A 81 -9.04 -0.65 -4.61
CA VAL A 81 -9.94 -0.23 -3.53
C VAL A 81 -9.26 -0.42 -2.16
N GLY A 82 -8.63 -1.56 -1.92
CA GLY A 82 -7.88 -1.80 -0.67
C GLY A 82 -6.76 -0.79 -0.44
N MET A 83 -5.97 -0.50 -1.48
CA MET A 83 -4.92 0.54 -1.43
C MET A 83 -5.50 1.93 -1.15
N ALA A 84 -6.58 2.31 -1.84
CA ALA A 84 -7.21 3.61 -1.66
C ALA A 84 -7.78 3.78 -0.24
N ILE A 85 -8.37 2.72 0.32
CA ILE A 85 -8.83 2.71 1.72
C ILE A 85 -7.63 2.86 2.67
N GLY A 86 -6.56 2.07 2.48
CA GLY A 86 -5.39 2.13 3.35
C GLY A 86 -4.71 3.50 3.35
N VAL A 87 -4.51 4.09 2.16
CA VAL A 87 -3.94 5.44 2.01
C VAL A 87 -4.90 6.51 2.54
N GLY A 88 -6.20 6.39 2.26
CA GLY A 88 -7.22 7.34 2.71
C GLY A 88 -7.38 7.37 4.23
N VAL A 89 -7.50 6.21 4.88
CA VAL A 89 -7.47 6.08 6.34
C VAL A 89 -6.19 6.66 6.89
N GLY A 90 -5.06 6.38 6.24
CA GLY A 90 -3.78 6.93 6.63
C GLY A 90 -3.74 8.47 6.62
N LEU A 91 -4.17 9.08 5.52
CA LEU A 91 -4.28 10.54 5.41
C LEU A 91 -5.17 11.14 6.50
N VAL A 92 -6.35 10.55 6.73
CA VAL A 92 -7.28 11.04 7.77
C VAL A 92 -6.64 10.98 9.15
N LEU A 93 -6.00 9.86 9.50
CA LEU A 93 -5.32 9.71 10.79
C LEU A 93 -4.13 10.65 10.93
N TRP A 94 -3.38 10.89 9.86
CA TRP A 94 -2.28 11.85 9.85
C TRP A 94 -2.78 13.29 10.05
N THR A 95 -3.82 13.70 9.32
CA THR A 95 -4.43 15.03 9.48
C THR A 95 -5.02 15.21 10.88
N ALA A 96 -5.72 14.19 11.41
CA ALA A 96 -6.25 14.22 12.77
C ALA A 96 -5.13 14.31 13.82
N TYR A 97 -4.07 13.52 13.66
CA TYR A 97 -2.90 13.56 14.55
C TYR A 97 -2.23 14.94 14.54
N GLY A 98 -1.94 15.49 13.37
CA GLY A 98 -1.31 16.80 13.25
C GLY A 98 -2.20 17.95 13.74
N ALA A 99 -3.52 17.81 13.67
CA ALA A 99 -4.47 18.77 14.24
C ALA A 99 -4.46 18.72 15.77
N ILE A 100 -4.32 17.53 16.36
CA ILE A 100 -4.23 17.32 17.81
C ILE A 100 -2.89 17.81 18.37
N THR A 101 -1.77 17.52 17.69
CA THR A 101 -0.43 17.94 18.17
C THR A 101 -0.10 19.40 17.88
N GLY A 102 -0.91 20.07 17.05
CA GLY A 102 -0.68 21.46 16.63
C GLY A 102 0.51 21.62 15.66
N ASP A 103 1.16 20.54 15.24
CA ASP A 103 2.34 20.59 14.36
C ASP A 103 1.99 20.93 12.91
N LEU A 104 0.76 20.62 12.46
CA LEU A 104 0.32 20.94 11.08
C LEU A 104 0.33 22.45 10.80
N PHE A 105 0.15 23.29 11.83
CA PHE A 105 0.15 24.75 11.69
C PHE A 105 1.52 25.38 11.91
N LYS A 106 2.51 24.63 12.44
CA LYS A 106 3.87 25.12 12.66
C LYS A 106 4.81 24.87 11.47
N THR A 107 4.45 23.99 10.55
CA THR A 107 5.27 23.69 9.36
C THR A 107 4.98 24.62 8.17
N VAL A 108 3.94 25.46 8.27
CA VAL A 108 3.49 26.38 7.20
C VAL A 108 3.66 27.86 7.58
N ALA A 109 4.08 28.15 8.82
CA ALA A 109 4.39 29.49 9.33
C ALA A 109 5.90 29.64 9.53
#